data_AF-A0AB38ZEI4-F1
#
_entry.id   AF-A0AB38ZEI4-F1
#
_cell.length_a   1.000
_cell.length_b   1.000
_cell.length_c   1.000
_cell.angle_alpha   90.00
_cell.angle_beta   90.00
_cell.angle_gamma   90.00
#
_symmetry.space_group_name_H-M   'P 1'
#
loop_
_entity.id
_entity.type
_entity.pdbx_description
1 polymer ?
#
loop_
_entity_poly.entity_id
_entity_poly.type
_entity_poly.pdbx_seq_one_letter_code
_entity_poly.pdbx_strand_id
1 'polypeptide(L)'
;MYKFLALFAVLGIFAQASNAEDLSSQLDEMSKIIMDIRSEQLKRGISIIVQKKQLAKQEKGDEAEKCAELEGNKYLQQLENNNVESTSAFLDKLDGYKKDVKNGKDKDVEKAMSGLKSEFEGVLTNMQAKGETITLAYVAKANQCRGLDH
;
A
#
# COMPACT_ATOMS: atom_id res chain seq x y z
N MET A 1 -9.55 -55.06 38.76
CA MET A 1 -8.43 -55.02 37.79
C MET A 1 -8.71 -53.95 36.77
N TYR A 2 -7.77 -53.02 36.59
CA TYR A 2 -7.79 -51.94 35.60
C TYR A 2 -7.87 -52.46 34.16
N LYS A 3 -8.55 -51.72 33.29
CA LYS A 3 -8.00 -51.24 32.01
C LYS A 3 -8.86 -50.12 31.42
N PHE A 4 -8.35 -48.90 31.57
CA PHE A 4 -8.61 -47.76 30.70
C PHE A 4 -8.16 -48.10 29.27
N LEU A 5 -8.89 -47.60 28.25
CA LEU A 5 -8.24 -46.97 27.11
C LEU A 5 -9.22 -46.03 26.40
N ALA A 6 -8.79 -44.78 26.32
CA ALA A 6 -9.47 -43.64 25.74
C ALA A 6 -9.59 -43.76 24.22
N LEU A 7 -10.65 -43.17 23.67
CA LEU A 7 -10.67 -42.65 22.31
C LEU A 7 -11.39 -41.29 22.34
N PHE A 8 -10.59 -40.24 22.51
CA PHE A 8 -10.93 -38.87 22.15
C PHE A 8 -10.57 -38.65 20.67
N ALA A 9 -11.31 -37.73 20.04
CA ALA A 9 -11.11 -37.14 18.71
C ALA A 9 -11.47 -38.11 17.54
N VAL A 10 -12.20 -37.71 16.51
CA VAL A 10 -12.04 -36.52 15.66
C VAL A 10 -13.39 -36.26 14.96
N LEU A 11 -14.14 -35.23 15.36
CA LEU A 11 -15.28 -34.74 14.55
C LEU A 11 -15.41 -33.20 14.55
N GLY A 12 -14.36 -32.47 14.93
CA GLY A 12 -14.38 -31.01 15.02
C GLY A 12 -13.65 -30.24 13.90
N ILE A 13 -13.00 -30.90 12.93
CA ILE A 13 -11.96 -30.24 12.11
C ILE A 13 -12.47 -29.74 10.74
N PHE A 14 -13.62 -30.19 10.24
CA PHE A 14 -14.00 -29.92 8.84
C PHE A 14 -14.72 -28.58 8.59
N ALA A 15 -15.15 -27.85 9.63
CA ALA A 15 -15.74 -26.51 9.48
C ALA A 15 -14.74 -25.36 9.71
N GLN A 16 -13.56 -25.65 10.27
CA GLN A 16 -12.55 -24.65 10.64
C GLN A 16 -11.61 -24.29 9.47
N ALA A 17 -11.40 -25.23 8.54
CA ALA A 17 -10.48 -25.03 7.42
C ALA A 17 -10.98 -23.98 6.41
N SER A 18 -12.29 -23.98 6.09
CA SER A 18 -12.87 -23.04 5.12
C SER A 18 -12.82 -21.59 5.60
N ASN A 19 -13.12 -21.35 6.88
CA ASN A 19 -13.10 -19.99 7.43
C ASN A 19 -11.67 -19.42 7.56
N ALA A 20 -10.70 -20.25 7.93
CA ALA A 20 -9.31 -19.81 8.04
C ALA A 20 -8.72 -19.43 6.66
N GLU A 21 -9.04 -20.21 5.63
CA GLU A 21 -8.59 -19.94 4.25
C GLU A 21 -9.21 -18.64 3.71
N ASP A 22 -10.52 -18.45 3.90
CA ASP A 22 -11.23 -17.22 3.49
C ASP A 22 -10.69 -15.97 4.19
N LEU A 23 -10.40 -16.06 5.49
CA LEU A 23 -9.81 -14.95 6.24
C LEU A 23 -8.40 -14.63 5.77
N SER A 24 -7.56 -15.65 5.54
CA SER A 24 -6.21 -15.45 5.01
C SER A 24 -6.25 -14.77 3.64
N SER A 25 -7.14 -15.22 2.74
CA SER A 25 -7.32 -14.65 1.41
C SER A 25 -7.72 -13.17 1.46
N GLN A 26 -8.65 -12.80 2.35
CA GLN A 26 -9.03 -11.39 2.52
C GLN A 26 -7.89 -10.51 3.02
N LEU A 27 -7.07 -11.01 3.97
CA LEU A 27 -5.89 -10.29 4.47
C LEU A 27 -4.80 -10.15 3.39
N ASP A 28 -4.63 -11.17 2.57
CA ASP A 28 -3.71 -11.15 1.41
C ASP A 28 -4.18 -10.14 0.36
N GLU A 29 -5.48 -10.11 0.04
CA GLU A 29 -6.03 -9.16 -0.93
C GLU A 29 -5.86 -7.70 -0.48
N MET A 30 -6.10 -7.40 0.80
CA MET A 30 -5.82 -6.06 1.35
C MET A 30 -4.34 -5.67 1.19
N SER A 31 -3.43 -6.61 1.48
CA SER A 31 -1.98 -6.38 1.32
C SER A 31 -1.63 -6.09 -0.14
N LYS A 32 -2.20 -6.89 -1.06
CA LYS A 32 -1.97 -6.79 -2.49
C LYS A 32 -2.47 -5.47 -3.05
N ILE A 33 -3.70 -5.05 -2.71
CA ILE A 33 -4.26 -3.76 -3.14
C ILE A 33 -3.34 -2.60 -2.73
N ILE A 34 -2.82 -2.61 -1.49
CA ILE A 34 -1.84 -1.60 -1.05
C ILE A 34 -0.61 -1.61 -1.95
N MET A 35 -0.02 -2.77 -2.20
CA MET A 35 1.20 -2.87 -3.02
C MET A 35 0.97 -2.45 -4.48
N ASP A 36 -0.19 -2.81 -5.05
CA ASP A 36 -0.58 -2.42 -6.40
C ASP A 36 -0.75 -0.90 -6.51
N ILE A 37 -1.39 -0.25 -5.52
CA ILE A 37 -1.52 1.22 -5.51
C ILE A 37 -0.17 1.89 -5.35
N ARG A 38 0.71 1.41 -4.47
CA ARG A 38 2.07 1.95 -4.29
C ARG A 38 2.85 1.88 -5.61
N SER A 39 2.79 0.74 -6.29
CA SER A 39 3.41 0.53 -7.61
C SER A 39 2.85 1.49 -8.66
N GLU A 40 1.53 1.64 -8.72
CA GLU A 40 0.85 2.50 -9.68
C GLU A 40 1.16 3.98 -9.45
N GLN A 41 1.21 4.45 -8.19
CA GLN A 41 1.61 5.82 -7.88
C GLN A 41 3.02 6.14 -8.37
N LEU A 42 3.98 5.22 -8.20
CA LEU A 42 5.34 5.41 -8.69
C LEU A 42 5.40 5.40 -10.22
N LYS A 43 4.69 4.48 -10.89
CA LYS A 43 4.60 4.45 -12.37
C LYS A 43 4.03 5.75 -12.92
N ARG A 44 2.95 6.26 -12.33
CA ARG A 44 2.37 7.56 -12.68
C ARG A 44 3.36 8.69 -12.43
N GLY A 45 4.06 8.67 -11.30
CA GLY A 45 5.09 9.64 -10.97
C GLY A 45 6.19 9.72 -12.04
N ILE A 46 6.72 8.57 -12.45
CA ILE A 46 7.72 8.47 -13.53
C ILE A 46 7.16 9.03 -14.84
N SER A 47 5.92 8.67 -15.20
CA SER A 47 5.28 9.19 -16.43
C SER A 47 5.16 10.71 -16.42
N ILE A 48 4.75 11.31 -15.29
CA ILE A 48 4.63 12.76 -15.15
C ILE A 48 6.01 13.41 -15.29
N ILE A 49 7.06 12.84 -14.70
CA ILE A 49 8.43 13.36 -14.83
C ILE A 49 8.88 13.36 -16.28
N VAL A 50 8.69 12.25 -17.00
CA VAL A 50 9.06 12.16 -18.43
C VAL A 50 8.34 13.25 -19.24
N GLN A 51 7.03 13.41 -19.03
CA GLN A 51 6.24 14.44 -19.71
C GLN A 51 6.74 15.85 -19.38
N LYS A 52 6.99 16.16 -18.11
CA LYS A 52 7.43 17.48 -17.66
C LYS A 52 8.86 17.81 -18.12
N LYS A 53 9.77 16.84 -18.11
CA LYS A 53 11.12 16.96 -18.68
C LYS A 53 11.06 17.30 -20.17
N GLN A 54 10.24 16.57 -20.93
CA GLN A 54 10.09 16.79 -22.37
C GLN A 54 9.56 18.20 -22.67
N LEU A 55 8.54 18.65 -21.95
CA LEU A 55 8.00 20.02 -22.08
C LEU A 55 9.07 21.07 -21.73
N ALA A 56 9.81 20.88 -20.64
CA ALA A 56 10.87 21.81 -20.24
C ALA A 56 11.97 21.91 -21.28
N LYS A 57 12.40 20.79 -21.86
CA LYS A 57 13.38 20.76 -22.96
C LYS A 57 12.89 21.54 -24.17
N GLN A 58 11.64 21.31 -24.58
CA GLN A 58 11.05 21.95 -25.77
C GLN A 58 10.92 23.48 -25.61
N GLU A 59 10.63 23.95 -24.41
CA GLU A 59 10.32 25.36 -24.16
C GLU A 59 11.54 26.20 -23.74
N LYS A 60 12.49 25.60 -23.01
CA LYS A 60 13.60 26.32 -22.36
C LYS A 60 14.97 25.64 -22.53
N GLY A 61 15.04 24.47 -23.17
CA GLY A 61 16.29 23.76 -23.44
C GLY A 61 16.77 22.87 -22.30
N ASP A 62 18.01 22.39 -22.43
CA ASP A 62 18.57 21.30 -21.61
C ASP A 62 18.70 21.65 -20.11
N GLU A 63 18.91 22.92 -19.75
CA GLU A 63 18.99 23.33 -18.34
C GLU A 63 17.65 23.17 -17.63
N ALA A 64 16.55 23.53 -18.29
CA ALA A 64 15.21 23.36 -17.76
C ALA A 64 14.81 21.88 -17.67
N GLU A 65 15.22 21.06 -18.64
CA GLU A 65 15.06 19.60 -18.58
C GLU A 65 15.74 19.02 -17.34
N LYS A 66 17.02 19.39 -17.09
CA LYS A 66 17.78 18.95 -15.93
C LYS A 66 17.16 19.41 -14.61
N CYS A 67 16.64 20.64 -14.55
CA CYS A 67 15.91 21.15 -13.39
C CYS A 67 14.67 20.28 -13.11
N ALA A 68 13.84 20.03 -14.13
CA ALA A 68 12.63 19.22 -13.99
C ALA A 68 12.92 17.76 -13.60
N GLU A 69 14.04 17.21 -14.06
CA GLU A 69 14.54 15.89 -13.68
C GLU A 69 15.00 15.82 -12.22
N LEU A 70 15.81 16.78 -11.77
CA LEU A 70 16.30 16.83 -10.40
C LEU A 70 15.16 16.97 -9.39
N GLU A 71 14.19 17.85 -9.66
CA GLU A 71 12.98 17.95 -8.86
C GLU A 71 12.11 16.69 -8.98
N GLY A 72 12.11 16.03 -10.14
CA GLY A 72 11.43 14.76 -10.37
C GLY A 72 11.96 13.63 -9.49
N ASN A 73 13.27 13.57 -9.28
CA ASN A 73 13.88 12.57 -8.40
C ASN A 73 13.47 12.77 -6.93
N LYS A 74 13.43 14.03 -6.47
CA LYS A 74 12.93 14.36 -5.12
C LYS A 74 11.46 13.98 -4.97
N TYR A 75 10.67 14.25 -5.99
CA TYR A 75 9.27 13.87 -6.06
C TYR A 75 9.06 12.35 -5.94
N LEU A 76 9.81 11.52 -6.68
CA LEU A 76 9.71 10.05 -6.56
C LEU A 76 10.07 9.57 -5.15
N GLN A 77 11.12 10.14 -4.55
CA GLN A 77 11.50 9.81 -3.18
C GLN A 77 10.38 10.16 -2.18
N GLN A 78 9.73 11.31 -2.35
CA GLN A 78 8.60 11.72 -1.51
C GLN A 78 7.39 10.79 -1.67
N LEU A 79 7.07 10.36 -2.90
CA LEU A 79 6.03 9.37 -3.14
C LEU A 79 6.35 8.04 -2.45
N GLU A 80 7.59 7.56 -2.56
CA GLU A 80 8.00 6.31 -1.95
C GLU A 80 7.94 6.38 -0.42
N ASN A 81 8.40 7.48 0.16
CA ASN A 81 8.29 7.72 1.60
C ASN A 81 6.82 7.76 2.05
N ASN A 82 5.95 8.51 1.36
CA ASN A 82 4.52 8.55 1.65
C ASN A 82 3.89 7.16 1.58
N ASN A 83 4.24 6.38 0.55
CA ASN A 83 3.79 5.01 0.36
C ASN A 83 4.19 4.12 1.52
N VAL A 84 5.42 4.23 2.04
CA VAL A 84 5.88 3.49 3.24
C VAL A 84 5.14 3.97 4.48
N GLU A 85 5.26 5.26 4.81
CA GLU A 85 4.73 5.83 6.05
C GLU A 85 3.23 5.64 6.20
N SER A 86 2.48 5.71 5.10
CA SER A 86 1.02 5.57 5.13
C SER A 86 0.55 4.11 5.27
N THR A 87 1.40 3.12 5.01
CA THR A 87 0.96 1.72 4.87
C THR A 87 1.66 0.72 5.80
N SER A 88 2.90 0.97 6.23
CA SER A 88 3.71 -0.01 6.96
C SER A 88 3.03 -0.53 8.22
N ALA A 89 2.49 0.34 9.07
CA ALA A 89 1.83 -0.08 10.30
C ALA A 89 0.60 -0.98 10.05
N PHE A 90 -0.12 -0.72 8.96
CA PHE A 90 -1.27 -1.53 8.57
C PHE A 90 -0.83 -2.88 8.01
N LEU A 91 0.21 -2.91 7.16
CA LEU A 91 0.78 -4.15 6.63
C LEU A 91 1.32 -5.06 7.73
N ASP A 92 2.04 -4.50 8.72
CA ASP A 92 2.52 -5.25 9.88
C ASP A 92 1.35 -5.86 10.69
N LYS A 93 0.24 -5.11 10.79
CA LYS A 93 -0.99 -5.58 11.44
C LYS A 93 -1.65 -6.72 10.64
N LEU A 94 -1.71 -6.63 9.31
CA LEU A 94 -2.21 -7.73 8.46
C LEU A 94 -1.37 -8.99 8.66
N ASP A 95 -0.05 -8.88 8.69
CA ASP A 95 0.85 -10.00 8.93
C ASP A 95 0.68 -10.61 10.32
N GLY A 96 0.38 -9.79 11.34
CA GLY A 96 -0.03 -10.23 12.66
C GLY A 96 -1.29 -11.09 12.60
N TYR A 97 -2.34 -10.61 11.95
CA TYR A 97 -3.59 -11.36 11.81
C TYR A 97 -3.42 -12.64 10.97
N LYS A 98 -2.60 -12.64 9.93
CA LYS A 98 -2.26 -13.87 9.17
C LYS A 98 -1.60 -14.93 10.05
N LYS A 99 -0.71 -14.52 10.96
CA LYS A 99 -0.11 -15.43 11.95
C LYS A 99 -1.16 -15.96 12.93
N ASP A 100 -2.08 -15.12 13.38
CA ASP A 100 -3.16 -15.55 14.28
C ASP A 100 -4.12 -16.54 13.61
N VAL A 101 -4.49 -16.35 12.33
CA VAL A 101 -5.25 -17.33 11.55
C VAL A 101 -4.51 -18.67 11.48
N LYS A 102 -3.21 -18.67 11.17
CA LYS A 102 -2.37 -19.88 11.12
C LYS A 102 -2.29 -20.62 12.47
N ASN A 103 -2.44 -19.89 13.57
CA ASN A 103 -2.43 -20.42 14.93
C ASN A 103 -3.83 -20.82 15.44
N GLY A 104 -4.85 -20.85 14.57
CA GLY A 104 -6.21 -21.27 14.93
C GLY A 104 -7.01 -20.24 15.73
N LYS A 105 -6.65 -18.96 15.64
CA LYS A 105 -7.39 -17.84 16.26
C LYS A 105 -8.31 -17.13 15.26
N ASP A 106 -8.92 -17.89 14.35
CA ASP A 106 -9.80 -17.40 13.28
C ASP A 106 -10.95 -16.54 13.80
N LYS A 107 -11.58 -16.93 14.92
CA LYS A 107 -12.69 -16.17 15.52
C LYS A 107 -12.31 -14.78 16.05
N ASP A 108 -11.07 -14.61 16.50
CA ASP A 108 -10.60 -13.31 17.00
C ASP A 108 -10.32 -12.37 15.83
N VAL A 109 -9.73 -12.93 14.77
CA VAL A 109 -9.50 -12.23 13.50
C VAL A 109 -10.83 -11.81 12.85
N GLU A 110 -11.81 -12.71 12.79
CA GLU A 110 -13.13 -12.45 12.23
C GLU A 110 -13.82 -11.25 12.92
N LYS A 111 -13.78 -11.17 14.25
CA LYS A 111 -14.31 -10.03 15.01
C LYS A 111 -13.59 -8.72 14.67
N ALA A 112 -12.27 -8.79 14.48
CA ALA A 112 -11.45 -7.64 14.13
C ALA A 112 -11.65 -7.16 12.68
N MET A 113 -12.15 -8.00 11.76
CA MET A 113 -12.26 -7.69 10.33
C MET A 113 -13.09 -6.43 10.04
N SER A 114 -14.14 -6.14 10.82
CA SER A 114 -14.96 -4.94 10.62
C SER A 114 -14.16 -3.66 10.84
N GLY A 115 -13.38 -3.58 11.91
CA GLY A 115 -12.48 -2.46 12.19
C GLY A 115 -11.33 -2.39 11.18
N LEU A 116 -10.81 -3.55 10.77
CA LEU A 116 -9.73 -3.63 9.78
C LEU A 116 -10.14 -3.07 8.42
N LYS A 117 -11.37 -3.32 7.97
CA LYS A 117 -11.91 -2.76 6.71
C LYS A 117 -11.98 -1.23 6.75
N SER A 118 -12.47 -0.66 7.84
CA SER A 118 -12.53 0.81 7.98
C SER A 118 -11.14 1.42 8.04
N GLU A 119 -10.20 0.79 8.75
CA GLU A 119 -8.81 1.26 8.82
C GLU A 119 -8.12 1.16 7.44
N PHE A 120 -8.37 0.09 6.70
CA PHE A 120 -7.88 -0.10 5.33
C PHE A 120 -8.31 1.04 4.40
N GLU A 121 -9.60 1.38 4.39
CA GLU A 121 -10.13 2.50 3.60
C GLU A 121 -9.48 3.84 3.97
N GLY A 122 -9.24 4.06 5.27
CA GLY A 122 -8.53 5.23 5.77
C GLY A 122 -7.06 5.27 5.30
N VAL A 123 -6.37 4.14 5.33
CA VAL A 123 -4.99 4.00 4.82
C VAL A 123 -4.93 4.33 3.34
N LEU A 124 -5.83 3.77 2.52
CA LEU A 124 -5.87 4.04 1.07
C LEU A 124 -6.14 5.52 0.78
N THR A 125 -7.13 6.09 1.47
CA THR A 125 -7.52 7.50 1.31
C THR A 125 -6.37 8.44 1.65
N ASN A 126 -5.70 8.20 2.78
CA ASN A 126 -4.57 9.03 3.22
C ASN A 126 -3.36 8.91 2.29
N MET A 127 -3.05 7.69 1.85
CA MET A 127 -1.96 7.44 0.90
C MET A 127 -2.22 8.16 -0.43
N GLN A 128 -3.45 8.12 -0.95
CA GLN A 128 -3.84 8.80 -2.18
C GLN A 128 -3.82 10.32 -2.04
N ALA A 129 -4.47 10.88 -1.02
CA ALA A 129 -4.54 12.33 -0.81
C ALA A 129 -3.16 12.98 -0.63
N LYS A 130 -2.26 12.33 0.13
CA LYS A 130 -0.87 12.79 0.27
C LYS A 130 -0.09 12.64 -1.03
N GLY A 131 -0.28 11.53 -1.76
CA GLY A 131 0.35 11.31 -3.06
C GLY A 131 -0.02 12.38 -4.08
N GLU A 132 -1.30 12.80 -4.12
CA GLU A 132 -1.77 13.90 -4.96
C GLU A 132 -1.15 15.24 -4.55
N THR A 133 -1.07 15.53 -3.25
CA THR A 133 -0.44 16.75 -2.73
C THR A 133 1.04 16.83 -3.15
N ILE A 134 1.77 15.73 -3.01
CA ILE A 134 3.17 15.59 -3.44
C ILE A 134 3.30 15.80 -4.95
N THR A 135 2.39 15.22 -5.74
CA THR A 135 2.35 15.37 -7.20
C THR A 135 2.13 16.82 -7.62
N LEU A 136 1.18 17.53 -7.00
CA LEU A 136 0.91 18.94 -7.29
C LEU A 136 2.11 19.82 -6.97
N ALA A 137 2.80 19.57 -5.85
CA ALA A 137 4.02 20.29 -5.49
C ALA A 137 5.12 20.09 -6.54
N TYR A 138 5.31 18.88 -7.06
CA TYR A 138 6.24 18.62 -8.15
C TYR A 138 5.84 19.36 -9.43
N VAL A 139 4.56 19.31 -9.81
CA VAL A 139 4.09 19.99 -11.04
C VAL A 139 4.36 21.49 -10.98
N ALA A 140 4.13 22.13 -9.82
CA ALA A 140 4.46 23.53 -9.61
C ALA A 140 5.98 23.78 -9.77
N LYS A 141 6.83 22.94 -9.16
CA LYS A 141 8.29 23.04 -9.33
C LYS A 141 8.75 22.84 -10.76
N ALA A 142 8.16 21.88 -11.48
CA ALA A 142 8.45 21.65 -12.89
C ALA A 142 8.01 22.84 -13.78
N ASN A 143 6.92 23.53 -13.44
CA ASN A 143 6.52 24.77 -14.10
C ASN A 143 7.47 25.94 -13.79
N GLN A 144 8.00 26.02 -12.57
CA GLN A 144 9.06 26.98 -12.22
C GLN A 144 10.32 26.74 -13.05
N CYS A 145 10.74 25.49 -13.25
CA CYS A 145 11.85 25.14 -14.15
C CYS A 145 11.59 25.61 -15.61
N ARG A 146 10.33 25.73 -16.02
CA ARG A 146 9.90 26.23 -17.34
C ARG A 146 9.74 27.76 -17.37
N GLY A 147 9.86 28.43 -16.24
CA GLY A 147 9.62 29.88 -16.10
C GLY A 147 8.16 30.28 -16.24
N LEU A 148 7.21 29.38 -15.92
CA LEU A 148 5.77 29.61 -16.06
C LEU A 148 5.07 30.00 -14.75
N ASP A 149 5.61 29.62 -13.60
CA ASP A 149 5.12 29.99 -12.28
C ASP A 149 6.21 30.79 -11.56
N HIS A 150 5.85 31.96 -11.01
CA HIS A 150 6.73 32.85 -10.24
C HIS A 150 6.36 32.81 -8.76
#